data_AF-A0A929G2C8-F1
#
_entry.id   AF-A0A929G2C8-F1
#
_cell.length_a   1.000
_cell.length_b   1.000
_cell.length_c   1.000
_cell.angle_alpha   90.00
_cell.angle_beta   90.00
_cell.angle_gamma   90.00
#
_symmetry.space_group_name_H-M   'P 1'
#
loop_
_entity.id
_entity.type
_entity.pdbx_description
1 polymer ?
#
loop_
_entity_poly.entity_id
_entity_poly.type
_entity_poly.pdbx_seq_one_letter_code
_entity_poly.pdbx_strand_id
1 'polypeptide(L)' 'MARPKLLTSSQLADELGISRRSVARYVQAGILVPELYTPGGQGRFDLADSKEQLRAHSRKQRED' A
#
# COMPACT_ATOMS: atom_id res chain seq x y z
N MET A 1 -7.76 1.79 21.36
CA MET A 1 -7.45 0.81 20.30
C MET A 1 -5.95 0.87 20.03
N ALA A 2 -5.26 -0.27 19.93
CA ALA A 2 -3.84 -0.27 19.59
C ALA A 2 -3.66 0.26 18.16
N ARG A 3 -2.70 1.17 17.94
CA ARG A 3 -2.36 1.59 16.57
C ARG A 3 -1.84 0.36 15.82
N PRO A 4 -2.32 0.10 14.59
CA PRO A 4 -1.83 -1.02 13.81
C PRO A 4 -0.34 -0.84 13.51
N LYS A 5 0.36 -1.96 13.40
CA LYS A 5 1.79 -1.98 13.07
C LYS A 5 1.95 -1.51 11.63
N LEU A 6 2.53 -0.32 11.45
CA LEU A 6 2.84 0.19 10.13
C LEU A 6 4.02 -0.57 9.51
N LEU A 7 3.85 -0.96 8.25
CA LEU A 7 4.82 -1.72 7.47
C LEU A 7 5.65 -0.80 6.59
N THR A 8 6.91 -1.19 6.37
CA THR A 8 7.72 -0.63 5.27
C THR A 8 7.21 -1.13 3.92
N SER A 9 7.60 -0.48 2.80
CA SER A 9 7.28 -0.99 1.45
C SER A 9 7.76 -2.41 1.22
N SER A 10 8.89 -2.81 1.81
CA SER A 10 9.42 -4.18 1.72
C SER A 10 8.52 -5.18 2.44
N GLN A 11 8.17 -4.89 3.69
CA GLN A 11 7.29 -5.75 4.48
C GLN A 11 5.89 -5.84 3.84
N LEU A 12 5.35 -4.73 3.35
CA LEU A 12 4.08 -4.75 2.65
C LEU A 12 4.13 -5.63 1.40
N ALA A 13 5.23 -5.55 0.62
CA ALA A 13 5.42 -6.39 -0.55
C ALA A 13 5.41 -7.88 -0.18
N ASP A 14 6.12 -8.25 0.88
CA ASP A 14 6.16 -9.63 1.40
C ASP A 14 4.76 -10.10 1.84
N GLU A 15 4.03 -9.27 2.60
CA GLU A 15 2.67 -9.57 3.08
C GLU A 15 1.61 -9.65 1.96
N LEU A 16 1.81 -8.92 0.87
CA LEU A 16 0.93 -8.94 -0.30
C LEU A 16 1.33 -9.99 -1.36
N GLY A 17 2.51 -10.61 -1.22
CA GLY A 17 3.04 -11.54 -2.22
C GLY A 17 3.36 -10.87 -3.56
N ILE A 18 3.78 -9.59 -3.54
CA ILE A 18 4.12 -8.83 -4.76
C ILE A 18 5.54 -8.27 -4.67
N SER A 19 6.07 -7.79 -5.80
CA SER A 19 7.38 -7.14 -5.78
C SER A 19 7.33 -5.76 -5.12
N ARG A 20 8.44 -5.34 -4.50
CA ARG A 20 8.61 -3.95 -4.00
C ARG A 20 8.45 -2.91 -5.12
N ARG A 21 8.84 -3.27 -6.34
CA ARG A 21 8.65 -2.44 -7.54
C ARG A 21 7.16 -2.25 -7.85
N SER A 22 6.33 -3.26 -7.64
CA SER A 22 4.86 -3.16 -7.77
C SER A 22 4.28 -2.20 -6.74
N VAL A 23 4.72 -2.29 -5.48
CA VAL A 23 4.32 -1.34 -4.43
C VAL A 23 4.66 0.09 -4.84
N ALA A 24 5.90 0.34 -5.27
CA ALA A 24 6.33 1.68 -5.71
C ALA A 24 5.50 2.21 -6.89
N ARG A 25 5.19 1.35 -7.88
CA ARG A 25 4.33 1.71 -9.02
C ARG A 25 2.92 2.07 -8.57
N TYR A 26 2.32 1.29 -7.68
CA TYR A 26 0.99 1.60 -7.15
C TYR A 26 0.98 2.89 -6.34
N VAL A 27 2.04 3.21 -5.60
CA VAL A 27 2.18 4.50 -4.92
C VAL A 27 2.28 5.64 -5.91
N GLN A 28 3.12 5.51 -6.95
CA GLN A 28 3.26 6.52 -8.00
C GLN A 28 1.95 6.76 -8.76
N ALA A 29 1.15 5.70 -8.96
CA ALA A 29 -0.14 5.77 -9.62
C ALA A 29 -1.29 6.21 -8.70
N GLY A 30 -1.04 6.46 -7.42
CA GLY A 30 -2.07 6.81 -6.43
C GLY A 30 -3.04 5.67 -6.08
N ILE A 31 -2.70 4.42 -6.44
CA ILE A 31 -3.47 3.22 -6.14
C ILE A 31 -3.22 2.75 -4.70
N LEU A 32 -1.97 2.91 -4.23
CA LEU A 32 -1.60 2.72 -2.83
C LEU A 32 -1.17 4.05 -2.22
N VAL A 33 -1.78 4.42 -1.11
CA VAL A 33 -1.48 5.64 -0.35
C VAL A 33 -0.90 5.21 0.99
N PRO A 34 0.35 5.60 1.32
CA PRO A 34 0.91 5.36 2.65
C PRO A 34 0.19 6.20 3.71
N GLU A 35 0.03 5.63 4.91
CA GLU A 35 -0.53 6.32 6.09
C GLU A 35 0.35 7.51 6.49
N LEU A 36 1.67 7.36 6.38
CA LEU A 36 2.61 8.46 6.55
C LEU A 36 3.88 8.25 5.72
N TYR A 37 4.60 9.35 5.53
CA TYR A 37 5.98 9.34 5.06
C TYR A 37 6.91 9.64 6.23
N THR A 38 8.02 8.91 6.32
CA THR A 38 9.12 9.31 7.20
C THR A 38 9.76 10.60 6.67
N PRO A 39 10.54 11.34 7.49
CA PRO A 39 11.28 12.52 7.01
C PRO A 39 12.20 12.25 5.80
N GLY A 40 12.66 11.01 5.62
CA GLY A 40 13.44 10.58 4.46
C GLY A 40 12.61 10.14 3.25
N GLY A 41 11.29 10.39 3.25
CA GLY A 41 10.39 10.09 2.14
C GLY A 41 9.96 8.62 2.02
N GLN A 42 10.24 7.77 3.02
CA GLN A 42 9.83 6.37 2.97
C GLN A 42 8.38 6.21 3.45
N GLY A 43 7.54 5.59 2.64
CA GLY A 43 6.16 5.29 3.01
C GLY A 43 6.05 4.27 4.15
N ARG A 44 4.99 4.42 4.94
CA ARG A 44 4.56 3.50 6.00
C ARG A 44 3.10 3.15 5.77
N PHE A 45 2.79 1.86 5.82
CA PHE A 45 1.53 1.32 5.33
C PHE A 45 0.80 0.55 6.41
N ASP A 46 -0.50 0.76 6.52
CA ASP A 46 -1.38 -0.19 7.17
C ASP A 46 -1.72 -1.32 6.20
N LEU A 47 -1.62 -2.58 6.65
CA LEU A 47 -1.83 -3.74 5.79
C LEU A 47 -3.30 -3.90 5.39
N ALA A 48 -4.23 -3.65 6.32
CA ALA A 48 -5.65 -3.84 6.06
C ALA A 48 -6.17 -2.78 5.07
N ASP A 49 -5.78 -1.53 5.29
CA ASP A 49 -6.10 -0.41 4.40
C ASP A 49 -5.49 -0.60 3.01
N SER A 50 -4.20 -0.99 2.93
CA SER A 50 -3.55 -1.28 1.63
C SER A 50 -4.29 -2.36 0.83
N LYS A 51 -4.77 -3.41 1.50
CA LYS A 51 -5.59 -4.45 0.85
C LYS A 51 -6.91 -3.89 0.35
N GLU A 52 -7.55 -3.00 1.11
CA GLU A 52 -8.81 -2.39 0.68
C GLU A 52 -8.63 -1.45 -0.51
N GLN A 53 -7.60 -0.62 -0.51
CA GLN A 53 -7.26 0.25 -1.64
C GLN A 53 -7.08 -0.56 -2.95
N LEU A 54 -6.36 -1.69 -2.89
CA LEU A 54 -6.17 -2.58 -4.04
C LEU A 54 -7.46 -3.25 -4.50
N ARG A 55 -8.34 -3.66 -3.58
CA ARG A 55 -9.67 -4.19 -3.92
C ARG A 55 -10.53 -3.13 -4.58
N ALA A 56 -10.54 -1.91 -4.03
CA ALA A 56 -11.28 -0.78 -4.58
C ALA A 56 -10.82 -0.46 -6.00
N HIS A 57 -9.52 -0.42 -6.24
CA HIS A 57 -8.96 -0.27 -7.58
C HIS A 57 -9.37 -1.40 -8.54
N SER A 58 -9.34 -2.65 -8.07
CA SER A 58 -9.73 -3.81 -8.88
C SER A 58 -11.22 -3.85 -9.22
N ARG A 59 -12.09 -3.25 -8.39
CA ARG A 59 -13.52 -3.09 -8.68
C ARG A 59 -13.74 -2.05 -9.77
N LYS A 60 -13.12 -0.88 -9.64
CA LYS A 60 -13.18 0.20 -10.64
C LYS A 60 -12.77 -0.30 -12.04
N GLN A 61 -11.65 -1.02 -12.14
CA GLN A 61 -11.19 -1.59 -13.42
C GLN A 61 -12.13 -2.62 -14.07
N ARG A 62 -13.15 -3.13 -13.37
CA ARG A 62 -14.14 -4.05 -13.97
C ARG A 62 -15.40 -3.33 -14.43
N GLU A 63 -15.63 -2.13 -13.91
CA GLU A 63 -16.78 -1.30 -14.22
C GLU A 63 -16.51 -0.41 -15.45
N ASP A 64 -15.23 -0.14 -15.73
CA ASP A 64 -14.70 0.52 -16.94
C ASP A 64 -14.53 -0.46 -18.12
#